data_AF-A0A358DJR9-F1
#
_entry.id   AF-A0A358DJR9-F1
#
_cell.length_a   1.000
_cell.length_b   1.000
_cell.length_c   1.000
_cell.angle_alpha   90.00
_cell.angle_beta   90.00
_cell.angle_gamma   90.00
#
_symmetry.space_group_name_H-M   'P 1'
#
loop_
_entity.id
_entity.type
_entity.pdbx_description
1 polymer ?
#
loop_
_entity_poly.entity_id
_entity_poly.type
_entity_poly.pdbx_seq_one_letter_code
_entity_poly.pdbx_strand_id
1 'polypeptide(L)'
;MNEPVVSLFLELLRSAIWNRAADEDLFRHVGSTVWEEVISLAESQRVSALLYDGIMTLPTALRPGKKEVYTLFLQAEAIEKLNKGLNDELGNLAMEYGKIGCPFVLLKGQANAILYPRPEHRAPGDIDLFLYRKGDYEKANEWAKKKGCR
;
A
#
# COMPACT_ATOMS: atom_id res chain seq x y z
N MET A 1 17.25 -1.10 17.15
CA MET A 1 16.87 -0.29 15.98
C MET A 1 17.69 0.99 16.04
N ASN A 2 18.31 1.39 14.94
CA ASN A 2 19.11 2.61 14.85
C ASN A 2 18.16 3.83 14.85
N GLU A 3 18.12 4.62 15.93
CA GLU A 3 17.20 5.76 16.09
C GLU A 3 17.21 6.73 14.88
N PRO A 4 18.38 7.10 14.32
CA PRO A 4 18.47 7.86 13.07
C PRO A 4 17.67 7.27 11.89
N VAL A 5 17.77 5.96 11.64
CA VAL A 5 17.09 5.31 10.49
C VAL A 5 15.58 5.41 10.62
N VAL A 6 15.06 5.14 11.81
CA VAL A 6 13.62 5.21 12.08
C VAL A 6 13.11 6.63 11.90
N SER A 7 13.87 7.64 12.34
CA SER A 7 13.49 9.04 12.17
C SER A 7 13.39 9.44 10.68
N LEU A 8 14.40 9.09 9.87
CA LEU A 8 14.41 9.37 8.43
C LEU A 8 13.26 8.66 7.70
N PHE A 9 13.04 7.39 8.02
CA PHE A 9 11.93 6.60 7.49
C PHE A 9 10.58 7.25 7.82
N LEU A 10 10.35 7.62 9.07
CA LEU A 10 9.09 8.23 9.51
C LEU A 10 8.89 9.62 8.88
N GLU A 11 9.95 10.40 8.67
CA GLU A 11 9.83 11.69 7.99
C GLU A 11 9.39 11.53 6.53
N LEU A 12 9.95 10.57 5.79
CA LEU A 12 9.56 10.30 4.41
C LEU A 12 8.10 9.81 4.33
N LEU A 13 7.66 8.98 5.28
CA LEU A 13 6.25 8.58 5.36
C LEU A 13 5.32 9.74 5.69
N ARG A 14 5.70 10.63 6.61
CA ARG A 14 4.93 11.84 6.94
C ARG A 14 4.81 12.75 5.72
N SER A 15 5.92 12.95 5.01
CA SER A 15 5.95 13.70 3.76
C SER A 15 4.96 13.14 2.75
N ALA A 16 5.00 11.83 2.49
CA ALA A 16 4.09 11.17 1.56
C ALA A 16 2.62 11.25 1.98
N ILE A 17 2.30 10.92 3.24
CA ILE A 17 0.91 10.85 3.74
C ILE A 17 0.28 12.23 3.88
N TRP A 18 1.05 13.25 4.29
CA TRP A 18 0.54 14.61 4.46
C TRP A 18 0.74 15.48 3.21
N ASN A 19 1.24 14.90 2.11
CA ASN A 19 1.50 15.61 0.86
C ASN A 19 2.31 16.90 1.06
N ARG A 20 3.40 16.79 1.85
CA ARG A 20 4.34 17.89 2.13
C ARG A 20 5.75 17.48 1.75
N ALA A 21 6.63 18.46 1.52
CA ALA A 21 8.05 18.17 1.37
C ALA A 21 8.64 17.58 2.66
N ALA A 22 9.53 16.60 2.50
CA ALA A 22 10.36 16.09 3.58
C ALA A 22 11.36 17.16 4.04
N ASP A 23 11.69 17.17 5.33
CA ASP A 23 12.70 18.07 5.89
C ASP A 23 14.10 17.72 5.36
N GLU A 24 14.60 18.53 4.43
CA GLU A 24 15.88 18.34 3.74
C GLU A 24 17.08 18.28 4.70
N ASP A 25 17.02 18.97 5.85
CA ASP A 25 18.14 19.06 6.79
C ASP A 25 18.46 17.70 7.42
N LEU A 26 17.46 16.82 7.53
CA LEU A 26 17.65 15.45 8.01
C LEU A 26 18.43 14.58 7.01
N PHE A 27 18.47 14.94 5.72
CA PHE A 27 19.03 14.10 4.65
C PHE A 27 20.42 14.53 4.16
N ARG A 28 20.97 15.66 4.63
CA ARG A 28 22.24 16.23 4.14
C ARG A 28 23.47 15.33 4.29
N HIS A 29 23.46 14.42 5.28
CA HIS A 29 24.61 13.58 5.63
C HIS A 29 24.27 12.08 5.68
N VAL A 30 23.29 11.65 4.88
CA VAL A 30 22.85 10.25 4.85
C VAL A 30 23.69 9.46 3.86
N GLY A 31 24.47 8.50 4.38
CA GLY A 31 25.27 7.58 3.58
C GLY A 31 24.45 6.42 2.97
N SER A 32 25.06 5.68 2.05
CA SER A 32 24.40 4.57 1.34
C SER A 32 23.88 3.47 2.27
N THR A 33 24.66 3.08 3.29
CA THR A 33 24.24 2.04 4.25
C THR A 33 22.98 2.45 5.04
N VAL A 34 22.85 3.73 5.39
CA VAL A 34 21.64 4.23 6.08
C VAL A 34 20.44 4.21 5.14
N TRP A 35 20.63 4.57 3.87
CA TRP A 35 19.58 4.46 2.85
C TRP A 35 19.13 3.00 2.64
N GLU A 36 20.06 2.05 2.57
CA GLU A 36 19.75 0.62 2.48
C GLU A 36 18.92 0.14 3.67
N GLU A 37 19.25 0.59 4.89
CA GLU A 37 18.48 0.29 6.10
C GLU A 37 17.06 0.91 6.08
N VAL A 38 16.93 2.17 5.63
CA VAL A 38 15.63 2.84 5.47
C VAL A 38 14.74 2.10 4.45
N ILE A 39 15.32 1.69 3.32
CA ILE A 39 14.60 0.96 2.27
C ILE A 39 14.18 -0.42 2.77
N SER A 40 15.10 -1.16 3.41
CA SER A 40 14.81 -2.46 4.03
C SER A 40 13.68 -2.38 5.07
N LEU A 41 13.65 -1.29 5.85
CA LEU A 41 12.56 -1.03 6.80
C LEU A 41 11.24 -0.79 6.07
N ALA A 42 11.22 -0.01 4.99
CA ALA A 42 10.01 0.22 4.20
C ALA A 42 9.47 -1.06 3.54
N GLU A 43 10.36 -1.93 3.04
CA GLU A 43 9.96 -3.23 2.50
C GLU A 43 9.35 -4.12 3.58
N SER A 44 9.98 -4.19 4.75
CA SER A 44 9.50 -4.95 5.91
C SER A 44 8.13 -4.46 6.40
N GLN A 45 7.89 -3.15 6.35
CA GLN A 45 6.62 -2.53 6.74
C GLN A 45 5.61 -2.45 5.57
N ARG A 46 5.95 -2.95 4.37
CA ARG A 46 5.11 -2.92 3.16
C ARG A 46 4.69 -1.50 2.74
N VAL A 47 5.61 -0.54 2.79
CA VAL A 47 5.35 0.88 2.45
C VAL A 47 6.33 1.43 1.40
N SER A 48 6.92 0.58 0.56
CA SER A 48 7.93 1.00 -0.44
C SER A 48 7.44 2.10 -1.40
N ALA A 49 6.19 2.05 -1.86
CA ALA A 49 5.65 3.09 -2.74
C ALA A 49 5.45 4.45 -2.02
N LEU A 50 5.08 4.44 -0.73
CA LEU A 50 5.01 5.66 0.08
C LEU A 50 6.41 6.21 0.39
N LEU A 51 7.37 5.32 0.64
CA LEU A 51 8.76 5.73 0.78
C LEU A 51 9.25 6.41 -0.51
N TYR A 52 8.94 5.82 -1.67
CA TYR A 52 9.25 6.40 -2.98
C TYR A 52 8.67 7.81 -3.12
N ASP A 53 7.38 8.00 -2.83
CA ASP A 53 6.73 9.32 -2.88
C ASP A 53 7.46 10.33 -2.00
N GLY A 54 7.77 9.96 -0.75
CA GLY A 54 8.50 10.81 0.18
C GLY A 54 9.88 11.20 -0.36
N ILE A 55 10.64 10.25 -0.90
CA ILE A 55 11.95 10.50 -1.51
C ILE A 55 11.83 11.44 -2.72
N MET A 56 10.76 11.33 -3.50
CA MET A 56 10.55 12.20 -4.67
C MET A 56 10.30 13.66 -4.29
N THR A 57 9.93 13.95 -3.03
CA THR A 57 9.83 15.32 -2.53
C THR A 57 11.18 15.97 -2.23
N LEU A 58 12.25 15.17 -2.02
CA LEU A 58 13.59 15.69 -1.76
C LEU A 58 14.25 16.22 -3.04
N PRO A 59 15.15 17.21 -2.93
CA PRO A 59 16.07 17.57 -4.00
C PRO A 59 16.89 16.36 -4.46
N THR A 60 17.19 16.27 -5.76
CA THR A 60 17.94 15.14 -6.36
C THR A 60 19.27 14.86 -5.67
N ALA A 61 19.95 15.89 -5.14
CA ALA A 61 21.23 15.75 -4.44
C ALA A 61 21.12 15.04 -3.08
N LEU A 62 19.93 14.99 -2.48
CA LEU A 62 19.67 14.38 -1.17
C LEU A 62 18.99 13.00 -1.26
N ARG A 63 18.73 12.51 -2.47
CA ARG A 63 18.10 11.20 -2.69
C ARG A 63 19.11 10.06 -2.51
N PRO A 64 18.65 8.82 -2.26
CA PRO A 64 19.51 7.65 -2.36
C PRO A 64 20.06 7.49 -3.79
N GLY A 65 20.97 6.54 -3.97
CA GLY A 65 21.54 6.24 -5.27
C GLY A 65 20.47 5.94 -6.33
N LYS A 66 20.84 6.17 -7.60
CA LYS A 66 19.90 6.00 -8.73
C LYS A 66 19.31 4.59 -8.78
N LYS A 67 20.10 3.58 -8.44
CA LYS A 67 19.67 2.18 -8.44
C LYS A 67 18.51 1.98 -7.46
N GLU A 68 18.64 2.50 -6.24
CA GLU A 68 17.64 2.41 -5.18
C GLU A 68 16.35 3.13 -5.59
N VAL A 69 16.47 4.33 -6.14
CA VAL A 69 15.32 5.09 -6.66
C VAL A 69 14.59 4.31 -7.77
N TYR A 70 15.33 3.71 -8.71
CA TYR A 70 14.74 2.90 -9.78
C TYR A 70 14.05 1.64 -9.25
N THR A 71 14.64 0.96 -8.26
CA THR A 71 14.02 -0.20 -7.61
C THR A 71 12.70 0.19 -6.96
N LEU A 72 12.68 1.28 -6.20
CA LEU A 72 11.47 1.77 -5.54
C LEU A 72 10.38 2.20 -6.54
N PHE A 73 10.78 2.82 -7.66
CA PHE A 73 9.86 3.14 -8.76
C PHE A 73 9.19 1.88 -9.33
N LEU A 74 9.97 0.84 -9.66
CA LEU A 74 9.43 -0.42 -10.18
C LEU A 74 8.53 -1.13 -9.15
N GLN A 75 8.86 -1.04 -7.86
CA GLN A 75 8.02 -1.55 -6.79
C GLN A 75 6.69 -0.78 -6.68
N ALA A 76 6.72 0.54 -6.85
CA ALA A 76 5.52 1.37 -6.88
C ALA A 76 4.61 0.97 -8.05
N GLU A 77 5.13 0.85 -9.27
CA GLU A 77 4.35 0.39 -10.44
C GLU A 77 3.75 -1.01 -10.24
N ALA A 78 4.51 -1.93 -9.62
CA ALA A 78 4.00 -3.25 -9.30
C ALA A 78 2.84 -3.19 -8.28
N ILE A 79 2.94 -2.34 -7.27
CA ILE A 79 1.88 -2.10 -6.27
C ILE A 79 0.64 -1.49 -6.94
N GLU A 80 0.80 -0.50 -7.81
CA GLU A 80 -0.31 0.09 -8.58
C GLU A 80 -1.06 -0.98 -9.40
N LYS A 81 -0.32 -1.85 -10.09
CA LYS A 81 -0.90 -2.94 -10.87
C LYS A 81 -1.67 -3.94 -10.01
N LEU A 82 -1.15 -4.28 -8.83
CA LEU A 82 -1.84 -5.16 -7.88
C LEU A 82 -3.13 -4.51 -7.34
N ASN A 83 -3.08 -3.22 -7.01
CA ASN A 83 -4.26 -2.46 -6.58
C ASN A 83 -5.34 -2.43 -7.66
N LYS A 84 -4.96 -2.19 -8.92
CA LYS A 84 -5.88 -2.27 -10.04
C LYS A 84 -6.56 -3.64 -10.13
N GLY A 85 -5.77 -4.73 -10.10
CA GLY A 85 -6.31 -6.09 -10.16
C GLY A 85 -7.27 -6.42 -9.01
N LEU A 86 -6.97 -5.96 -7.79
CA LEU A 86 -7.86 -6.17 -6.64
C LEU A 86 -9.13 -5.34 -6.70
N ASN A 87 -9.06 -4.12 -7.23
CA ASN A 87 -10.25 -3.29 -7.42
C ASN A 87 -11.16 -3.87 -8.50
N ASP A 88 -10.58 -4.43 -9.58
CA ASP A 88 -11.33 -5.16 -10.60
C ASP A 88 -12.01 -6.40 -9.99
N GLU A 89 -11.29 -7.17 -9.16
CA GLU A 89 -11.85 -8.36 -8.50
C GLU A 89 -12.92 -8.02 -7.46
N LEU A 90 -12.76 -6.91 -6.73
CA LEU A 90 -13.80 -6.38 -5.84
C LEU A 90 -15.08 -6.05 -6.63
N GLY A 91 -14.95 -5.48 -7.83
CA GLY A 91 -16.07 -5.24 -8.74
C GLY A 91 -16.76 -6.54 -9.17
N ASN A 92 -15.98 -7.58 -9.48
CA ASN A 92 -16.50 -8.91 -9.80
C ASN A 92 -17.26 -9.53 -8.62
N LEU A 93 -16.69 -9.45 -7.41
CA LEU A 93 -17.33 -9.93 -6.18
C LEU A 93 -18.64 -9.19 -5.92
N ALA A 94 -18.66 -7.86 -6.04
CA ALA A 94 -19.87 -7.05 -5.90
C ALA A 94 -20.97 -7.49 -6.87
N MET A 95 -20.61 -7.76 -8.13
CA MET A 95 -21.55 -8.25 -9.14
C MET A 95 -22.10 -9.65 -8.80
N GLU A 96 -21.23 -10.60 -8.49
CA GLU A 96 -21.61 -11.99 -8.20
C GLU A 96 -22.47 -12.08 -6.93
N TYR A 97 -22.09 -11.33 -5.88
CA TYR A 97 -22.83 -11.29 -4.63
C TYR A 97 -24.18 -10.58 -4.81
N GLY A 98 -24.25 -9.59 -5.70
CA GLY A 98 -25.51 -8.99 -6.15
C GLY A 98 -26.47 -10.00 -6.77
N LYS A 99 -26.00 -10.90 -7.63
CA LYS A 99 -26.82 -11.94 -8.29
C LYS A 99 -27.46 -12.92 -7.29
N ILE A 100 -26.76 -13.21 -6.20
CA ILE A 100 -27.28 -14.10 -5.13
C ILE A 100 -27.98 -13.32 -4.00
N GLY A 101 -28.07 -11.98 -4.11
CA GLY A 101 -28.71 -11.12 -3.12
C GLY A 101 -28.00 -11.09 -1.76
N CYS A 102 -26.67 -11.12 -1.77
CA CYS A 102 -25.80 -11.16 -0.59
C CYS A 102 -24.98 -9.86 -0.47
N PRO A 103 -25.57 -8.73 -0.04
CA PRO A 103 -24.82 -7.48 0.06
C PRO A 103 -23.77 -7.55 1.17
N PHE A 104 -22.70 -6.78 1.00
CA PHE A 104 -21.59 -6.74 1.94
C PHE A 104 -21.10 -5.31 2.17
N VAL A 105 -20.31 -5.15 3.24
CA VAL A 105 -19.50 -3.97 3.47
C VAL A 105 -18.03 -4.34 3.28
N LEU A 106 -17.32 -3.62 2.42
CA LEU A 106 -15.87 -3.77 2.28
C LEU A 106 -15.18 -3.25 3.54
N LEU A 107 -14.30 -4.06 4.12
CA LEU A 107 -13.51 -3.70 5.30
C LEU A 107 -12.05 -3.45 4.93
N LYS A 108 -11.45 -2.47 5.60
CA LYS A 108 -9.99 -2.19 5.59
C LYS A 108 -9.44 -2.16 4.16
N GLY A 109 -8.19 -2.56 3.95
CA GLY A 109 -7.63 -2.80 2.62
C GLY A 109 -7.90 -1.66 1.63
N GLN A 110 -8.61 -2.01 0.55
CA GLN A 110 -9.01 -1.08 -0.50
C GLN A 110 -9.99 0.02 -0.03
N ALA A 111 -10.83 -0.24 0.98
CA ALA A 111 -11.67 0.82 1.56
C ALA A 111 -10.84 1.90 2.25
N ASN A 112 -9.73 1.53 2.91
CA ASN A 112 -8.84 2.51 3.53
C ASN A 112 -7.89 3.16 2.52
N ALA A 113 -7.61 2.51 1.37
CA ALA A 113 -6.73 3.04 0.34
C ALA A 113 -7.19 4.42 -0.16
N ILE A 114 -8.51 4.65 -0.25
CA ILE A 114 -9.08 5.92 -0.71
C ILE A 114 -8.73 7.12 0.20
N LEU A 115 -8.25 6.87 1.42
CA LEU A 115 -7.84 7.90 2.37
C LEU A 115 -6.37 8.30 2.22
N TYR A 116 -5.61 7.61 1.37
CA TYR A 116 -4.23 7.95 1.05
C TYR A 116 -4.20 9.03 -0.05
N PRO A 117 -3.19 9.91 -0.09
CA PRO A 117 -3.05 10.90 -1.16
C PRO A 117 -2.99 10.25 -2.55
N ARG A 118 -2.38 9.07 -2.65
CA ARG A 118 -2.33 8.22 -3.84
C ARG A 118 -2.82 6.82 -3.46
N PRO A 119 -4.12 6.52 -3.61
CA PRO A 119 -4.69 5.22 -3.22
C PRO A 119 -3.95 4.03 -3.82
N GLU A 120 -3.48 4.17 -5.06
CA GLU A 120 -2.74 3.18 -5.84
C GLU A 120 -1.36 2.82 -5.27
N HIS A 121 -0.81 3.64 -4.36
CA HIS A 121 0.48 3.40 -3.71
C HIS A 121 0.36 2.73 -2.34
N ARG A 122 -0.85 2.51 -1.83
CA ARG A 122 -1.02 1.70 -0.62
C ARG A 122 -0.79 0.23 -0.98
N ALA A 123 0.16 -0.45 -0.34
CA ALA A 123 0.37 -1.87 -0.59
C ALA A 123 -0.93 -2.67 -0.33
N PRO A 124 -1.42 -3.43 -1.33
CA PRO A 124 -2.62 -4.22 -1.15
C PRO A 124 -2.38 -5.46 -0.28
N GLY A 125 -3.48 -5.95 0.31
CA GLY A 125 -3.58 -7.26 0.96
C GLY A 125 -4.84 -7.96 0.49
N ASP A 126 -5.44 -8.78 1.36
CA ASP A 126 -6.66 -9.51 1.05
C ASP A 126 -7.92 -8.60 1.01
N ILE A 127 -9.00 -9.13 0.43
CA ILE A 127 -10.32 -8.50 0.43
C ILE A 127 -11.10 -9.02 1.64
N ASP A 128 -11.29 -8.16 2.63
CA ASP A 128 -12.11 -8.46 3.81
C ASP A 128 -13.54 -7.95 3.62
N LEU A 129 -14.54 -8.84 3.64
CA LEU A 129 -15.95 -8.50 3.48
C LEU A 129 -16.73 -8.78 4.77
N PHE A 130 -17.57 -7.83 5.19
CA PHE A 130 -18.53 -8.02 6.27
C PHE A 130 -19.93 -8.32 5.72
N LEU A 131 -20.41 -9.53 6.00
CA LEU A 131 -21.73 -10.02 5.64
C LEU A 131 -22.67 -9.81 6.83
N TYR A 132 -23.47 -8.75 6.76
CA TYR A 132 -24.20 -8.21 7.90
C TYR A 132 -25.62 -8.76 8.08
N ARG A 133 -26.15 -9.49 7.09
CA ARG A 133 -27.48 -10.10 7.18
C ARG A 133 -27.37 -11.57 7.59
N LYS A 134 -28.35 -12.02 8.38
CA LYS A 134 -28.44 -13.42 8.79
C LYS A 134 -28.57 -14.32 7.55
N GLY A 135 -27.75 -15.36 7.46
CA GLY A 135 -27.74 -16.31 6.35
C GLY A 135 -26.82 -15.95 5.18
N ASP A 136 -26.31 -14.71 5.11
CA ASP A 136 -25.44 -14.28 4.01
C ASP A 136 -24.06 -14.95 4.08
N TYR A 137 -23.55 -15.23 5.28
CA TYR A 137 -22.29 -15.95 5.47
C TYR A 137 -22.35 -17.37 4.87
N GLU A 138 -23.40 -18.13 5.18
CA GLU A 138 -23.60 -19.47 4.64
C GLU A 138 -23.77 -19.43 3.11
N LYS A 139 -24.59 -18.49 2.62
CA LYS A 139 -24.83 -18.30 1.18
C LYS A 139 -23.54 -17.94 0.43
N ALA A 140 -22.73 -17.04 0.97
CA ALA A 140 -21.44 -16.65 0.39
C ALA A 140 -20.46 -17.82 0.36
N ASN A 141 -20.39 -18.61 1.43
CA ASN A 141 -19.57 -19.83 1.50
C ASN A 141 -20.01 -20.90 0.49
N GLU A 142 -21.32 -21.11 0.31
CA GLU A 142 -21.83 -22.03 -0.71
C GLU A 142 -21.48 -21.55 -2.13
N TRP A 143 -21.59 -20.24 -2.38
CA TRP A 143 -21.15 -19.65 -3.65
C TRP A 143 -19.64 -19.86 -3.87
N ALA A 144 -18.81 -19.60 -2.86
CA ALA A 144 -17.36 -19.72 -2.94
C ALA A 144 -16.93 -21.18 -3.23
N LYS A 145 -17.55 -22.15 -2.55
CA LYS A 145 -17.34 -23.59 -2.81
C LYS A 145 -17.70 -23.98 -4.24
N LYS A 146 -18.82 -23.47 -4.77
CA LYS A 146 -19.22 -23.70 -6.18
C LYS A 146 -18.24 -23.12 -7.19
N LYS A 147 -17.47 -22.10 -6.81
CA LYS A 147 -16.40 -21.50 -7.61
C LYS A 147 -15.03 -22.18 -7.43
N GLY A 148 -14.95 -23.21 -6.58
CA GLY A 148 -13.72 -23.97 -6.33
C GLY A 148 -12.83 -23.39 -5.22
N CYS A 149 -13.29 -22.37 -4.49
CA CYS A 149 -12.62 -21.90 -3.27
C CYS A 149 -12.85 -22.91 -2.14
N ARG A 150 -11.82 -23.18 -1.34
CA ARG A 150 -11.87 -24.15 -0.23
C ARG A 150 -12.10 -23.46 1.10
#